data_AF-A0A9X2NUF1-F1
#
_entry.id   AF-A0A9X2NUF1-F1
#
_cell.length_a   1.000
_cell.length_b   1.000
_cell.length_c   1.000
_cell.angle_alpha   90.00
_cell.angle_beta   90.00
_cell.angle_gamma   90.00
#
_symmetry.space_group_name_H-M   'P 1'
#
loop_
_entity.id
_entity.type
_entity.pdbx_description
1 polymer ?
#
loop_
_entity_poly.entity_id
_entity_poly.type
_entity_poly.pdbx_seq_one_letter_code
_entity_poly.pdbx_strand_id
1 'polypeptide(L)'
;MLRISWLFCIFRYSPENKVLQPKRGKSPNKDMAKIEKISEIHPTLGFTEFDILEKYRKSFNESELGRLHSVFPFEVMAKAMGLSENRLGRRNIFSPSAKIAIMVLKAYTGFSDRHPVEHLNGNLHYQMFCGIMT
;
A
#
# COMPACT_ATOMS: atom_id res chain seq x y z
N MET A 1 1.78 34.24 -0.86
CA MET A 1 1.85 33.34 0.31
C MET A 1 0.85 32.21 0.13
N LEU A 2 1.28 31.07 -0.43
CA LEU A 2 0.41 29.91 -0.62
C LEU A 2 0.25 29.16 0.71
N ARG A 3 -1.01 29.03 1.15
CA ARG A 3 -1.43 28.36 2.38
C ARG A 3 -1.10 26.87 2.30
N ILE A 4 -0.15 26.45 3.13
CA ILE A 4 0.27 25.07 3.45
C ILE A 4 -0.89 24.19 4.00
N SER A 5 -2.09 24.75 4.15
CA SER A 5 -3.26 24.10 4.76
C SER A 5 -3.83 22.92 3.96
N TRP A 6 -3.68 22.90 2.63
CA TRP A 6 -4.28 21.85 1.80
C TRP A 6 -3.55 20.49 1.87
N LEU A 7 -2.25 20.49 2.24
CA LEU A 7 -1.47 19.25 2.36
C LEU A 7 -1.91 18.36 3.55
N PHE A 8 -2.68 18.90 4.50
CA PHE A 8 -3.19 18.16 5.66
C PHE A 8 -4.47 17.36 5.38
N CYS A 9 -5.22 17.67 4.32
CA CYS A 9 -6.51 17.03 4.07
C CYS A 9 -6.41 15.63 3.45
N ILE A 10 -5.29 15.27 2.81
CA ILE A 10 -5.14 13.97 2.15
C ILE A 10 -4.97 12.83 3.17
N PHE A 11 -4.33 13.08 4.32
CA PHE A 11 -4.07 12.06 5.35
C PHE A 11 -5.25 11.75 6.29
N ARG A 12 -6.45 12.31 6.04
CA ARG A 12 -7.67 12.00 6.80
C ARG A 12 -8.66 11.08 6.08
N TYR A 13 -8.35 10.61 4.88
CA TYR A 13 -9.21 9.62 4.22
C TYR A 13 -8.95 8.22 4.78
N SER A 14 -9.78 7.82 5.74
CA SER A 14 -9.97 6.42 6.15
C SER A 14 -11.17 5.91 5.35
N PRO A 15 -11.02 5.02 4.36
CA PRO A 15 -12.17 4.40 3.75
C PRO A 15 -12.79 3.50 4.81
N GLU A 16 -13.95 3.89 5.32
CA GLU A 16 -14.78 2.97 6.07
C GLU A 16 -15.12 1.80 5.13
N ASN A 17 -14.58 0.62 5.42
CA ASN A 17 -15.03 -0.61 4.83
C ASN A 17 -16.51 -0.78 5.18
N LYS A 18 -17.40 -0.40 4.25
CA LYS A 18 -18.78 -0.88 4.28
C LYS A 18 -18.73 -2.37 3.97
N VAL A 19 -18.48 -3.16 5.01
CA VAL A 19 -18.75 -4.59 5.00
C VAL A 19 -20.21 -4.74 4.60
N LEU A 20 -20.42 -5.28 3.40
CA LEU A 20 -21.73 -5.68 2.93
C LEU A 20 -22.25 -6.74 3.91
N GLN A 21 -23.11 -6.33 4.84
CA GLN A 21 -23.88 -7.27 5.66
C GLN A 21 -24.96 -7.88 4.76
N PRO A 22 -24.92 -9.19 4.46
CA PRO A 22 -26.00 -9.80 3.69
C PRO A 22 -27.26 -9.82 4.57
N LYS A 23 -28.34 -9.20 4.08
CA LYS A 23 -29.66 -9.33 4.71
C LYS A 23 -30.10 -10.78 4.58
N ARG A 24 -30.25 -11.45 5.73
CA ARG A 24 -30.68 -12.85 5.84
C ARG A 24 -32.16 -12.98 5.46
N GLY A 25 -32.44 -13.08 4.17
CA GLY A 25 -33.71 -13.57 3.66
C GLY A 25 -33.76 -15.10 3.80
N LYS A 26 -34.85 -15.63 4.35
CA LYS A 26 -35.10 -17.08 4.36
C LYS A 26 -35.46 -17.52 2.94
N SER A 27 -34.67 -18.43 2.36
CA SER A 27 -35.04 -19.19 1.15
C SER A 27 -35.02 -20.69 1.47
N PRO A 28 -35.93 -21.49 0.90
CA PRO A 28 -36.18 -22.87 1.30
C PRO A 28 -35.13 -23.84 0.75
N ASN A 29 -34.97 -24.94 1.50
CA ASN A 29 -34.13 -26.11 1.23
C ASN A 29 -34.08 -26.51 -0.26
N LYS A 30 -32.88 -26.49 -0.84
CA LYS A 30 -32.54 -27.24 -2.04
C LYS A 30 -31.14 -27.84 -1.87
N ASP A 31 -31.16 -29.16 -1.71
CA ASP A 31 -30.16 -30.15 -2.11
C ASP A 31 -28.70 -29.90 -1.69
N MET A 32 -28.31 -30.56 -0.60
CA MET A 32 -26.93 -30.64 -0.15
C MET A 32 -26.09 -31.50 -1.10
N ALA A 33 -25.43 -30.87 -2.08
CA ALA A 33 -24.24 -31.45 -2.68
C ALA A 33 -23.16 -31.56 -1.60
N LYS A 34 -22.68 -32.77 -1.35
CA LYS A 34 -21.69 -33.10 -0.31
C LYS A 34 -20.42 -32.28 -0.55
N ILE A 35 -20.13 -31.33 0.33
CA ILE A 35 -18.90 -30.52 0.28
C ILE A 35 -17.72 -31.45 0.58
N GLU A 36 -16.89 -31.72 -0.42
CA GLU A 36 -15.63 -32.42 -0.22
C GLU A 36 -14.63 -31.55 0.56
N LYS A 37 -13.81 -32.21 1.38
CA LYS A 37 -12.92 -31.60 2.35
C LYS A 37 -11.77 -30.89 1.61
N ILE A 38 -11.80 -29.57 1.57
CA ILE A 38 -10.84 -28.67 0.89
C ILE A 38 -9.39 -28.80 1.44
N SER A 39 -9.15 -29.65 2.44
CA SER A 39 -7.83 -29.84 3.07
C SER A 39 -6.75 -30.45 2.16
N GLU A 40 -7.11 -30.94 0.97
CA GLU A 40 -6.17 -31.56 0.01
C GLU A 40 -5.82 -30.67 -1.19
N ILE A 41 -6.29 -29.41 -1.24
CA ILE A 41 -5.80 -28.47 -2.24
C ILE A 41 -4.41 -28.00 -1.80
N HIS A 42 -3.39 -28.83 -2.03
CA HIS A 42 -2.04 -28.33 -2.19
C HIS A 42 -2.03 -27.47 -3.45
N PRO A 43 -1.67 -26.18 -3.39
CA PRO A 43 -1.42 -25.42 -4.60
C PRO A 43 -0.22 -26.05 -5.31
N THR A 44 -0.46 -26.91 -6.29
CA THR A 44 0.55 -27.37 -7.25
C THR A 44 0.84 -26.27 -8.26
N LEU A 45 1.11 -25.04 -7.79
CA LEU A 45 1.89 -24.08 -8.56
C LEU A 45 3.34 -24.34 -8.15
N GLY A 46 4.21 -24.65 -9.11
CA GLY A 46 5.65 -24.83 -8.88
C GLY A 46 6.39 -23.53 -8.52
N PHE A 47 5.73 -22.60 -7.85
CA PHE A 47 6.27 -21.33 -7.40
C PHE A 47 6.01 -21.20 -5.91
N THR A 48 7.06 -21.02 -5.12
CA THR A 48 6.88 -20.60 -3.73
C THR A 48 6.53 -19.11 -3.71
N GLU A 49 5.70 -18.66 -2.76
CA GLU A 49 5.36 -17.23 -2.62
C GLU A 49 6.62 -16.35 -2.45
N PHE A 50 7.68 -16.93 -1.87
CA PHE A 50 8.98 -16.30 -1.71
C PHE A 50 9.67 -16.01 -3.06
N ASP A 51 9.65 -16.97 -3.99
CA ASP A 51 10.27 -16.82 -5.32
C ASP A 51 9.63 -15.67 -6.11
N ILE A 52 8.32 -15.48 -5.96
CA ILE A 52 7.58 -14.41 -6.62
C ILE A 52 7.99 -13.04 -6.08
N LEU A 53 8.06 -12.90 -4.74
CA LEU A 53 8.44 -11.63 -4.11
C LEU A 53 9.89 -11.24 -4.44
N GLU A 54 10.82 -12.20 -4.42
CA GLU A 54 12.21 -11.96 -4.76
C GLU A 54 12.36 -11.49 -6.21
N LYS A 55 11.62 -12.11 -7.14
CA LYS A 55 11.55 -11.67 -8.53
C LYS A 55 11.04 -10.23 -8.66
N TYR A 56 10.03 -9.85 -7.89
CA TYR A 56 9.53 -8.47 -7.88
C TYR A 56 10.53 -7.48 -7.30
N ARG A 57 11.24 -7.84 -6.22
CA ARG A 57 12.32 -7.00 -5.67
C ARG A 57 13.43 -6.76 -6.69
N LYS A 58 13.84 -7.81 -7.41
CA LYS A 58 14.83 -7.69 -8.48
C LYS A 58 14.34 -6.75 -9.58
N SER A 59 13.12 -6.96 -10.08
CA SER A 59 12.47 -6.08 -11.07
C SER A 59 12.39 -4.62 -10.59
N PHE A 60 12.04 -4.39 -9.33
CA PHE A 60 11.98 -3.06 -8.75
C PHE A 60 13.37 -2.40 -8.75
N ASN A 61 14.41 -3.10 -8.27
CA ASN A 61 15.77 -2.55 -8.21
C ASN A 61 16.34 -2.21 -9.60
N GLU A 62 15.97 -2.97 -10.64
CA GLU A 62 16.36 -2.70 -12.02
C GLU A 62 15.57 -1.54 -12.66
N SER A 63 14.40 -1.20 -12.11
CA SER A 63 13.55 -0.12 -12.61
C SER A 63 14.12 1.27 -12.32
N GLU A 64 13.69 2.27 -13.09
CA GLU A 64 14.05 3.67 -12.84
C GLU A 64 13.63 4.15 -11.46
N LEU A 65 12.46 3.70 -10.99
CA LEU A 65 11.94 4.03 -9.68
C LEU A 65 12.80 3.41 -8.55
N GLY A 66 13.30 2.20 -8.75
CA GLY A 66 14.24 1.57 -7.81
C GLY A 66 15.59 2.26 -7.78
N ARG A 67 16.11 2.71 -8.93
CA ARG A 67 17.31 3.56 -8.99
C ARG A 67 17.11 4.88 -8.29
N LEU A 68 15.96 5.52 -8.45
CA LEU A 68 15.61 6.74 -7.71
C LEU A 68 15.56 6.47 -6.21
N HIS A 69 14.97 5.35 -5.80
CA HIS A 69 14.89 4.96 -4.39
C HIS A 69 16.28 4.77 -3.75
N SER A 70 17.22 4.15 -4.46
CA SER A 70 18.55 3.87 -3.91
C SER A 70 19.40 5.13 -3.70
N VAL A 71 19.18 6.19 -4.49
CA VAL A 71 19.95 7.43 -4.40
C VAL A 71 19.28 8.49 -3.52
N PHE A 72 17.96 8.41 -3.31
CA PHE A 72 17.23 9.47 -2.64
C PHE A 72 17.36 9.36 -1.10
N PRO A 73 17.79 10.44 -0.41
CA PRO A 73 18.08 10.39 1.03
C PRO A 73 16.81 10.57 1.89
N PHE A 74 15.88 9.62 1.82
CA PHE A 74 14.54 9.76 2.45
C PHE A 74 14.58 10.10 3.94
N GLU A 75 15.42 9.43 4.73
CA GLU A 75 15.49 9.67 6.18
C GLU A 75 16.03 11.06 6.53
N VAL A 76 17.07 11.50 5.81
CA VAL A 76 17.68 12.82 6.02
C VAL A 76 16.67 13.90 5.67
N MET A 77 15.94 13.74 4.56
CA MET A 77 14.89 14.66 4.14
C MET A 77 13.72 14.69 5.14
N ALA A 78 13.29 13.52 5.64
CA ALA A 78 12.23 13.44 6.63
C ALA A 78 12.62 14.20 7.91
N LYS A 79 13.86 14.01 8.39
CA LYS A 79 14.40 14.73 9.56
C LYS A 79 14.50 16.23 9.30
N ALA A 80 15.00 16.64 8.14
CA ALA A 80 15.12 18.06 7.76
C ALA A 80 13.76 18.77 7.68
N MET A 81 12.70 18.05 7.28
CA MET A 81 11.33 18.56 7.27
C MET A 81 10.63 18.49 8.65
N GLY A 82 11.33 18.03 9.69
CA GLY A 82 10.76 17.87 11.03
C GLY A 82 9.69 16.77 11.12
N LEU A 83 9.70 15.80 10.19
CA LEU A 83 8.81 14.65 10.26
C LEU A 83 9.36 13.64 11.25
N SER A 84 8.57 13.35 12.27
CA SER A 84 8.86 12.33 13.27
C SER A 84 7.67 11.43 13.50
N GLU A 85 7.93 10.27 14.10
CA GLU A 85 6.84 9.44 14.58
C GLU A 85 6.15 10.09 15.78
N ASN A 86 4.82 10.08 15.74
CA ASN A 86 4.02 10.60 16.84
C ASN A 86 3.95 9.55 17.94
N ARG A 87 4.49 9.87 19.12
CA ARG A 87 4.38 9.00 20.31
C ARG A 87 3.03 9.13 21.02
N LEU A 88 2.36 10.26 20.84
CA LEU A 88 1.11 10.61 21.52
C LEU A 88 0.02 10.93 20.48
N GLY A 89 -1.23 10.57 20.79
CA GLY A 89 -2.37 10.82 19.92
C GLY A 89 -2.53 9.80 18.80
N ARG A 90 -3.08 10.24 17.66
CA ARG A 90 -3.39 9.36 16.52
C ARG A 90 -2.09 8.86 15.87
N ARG A 91 -1.99 7.54 15.71
CA ARG A 91 -0.86 6.90 15.01
C ARG A 91 -0.81 7.35 13.54
N ASN A 92 0.39 7.60 13.05
CA ASN A 92 0.64 7.82 11.64
C ASN A 92 0.37 6.52 10.87
N ILE A 93 -0.23 6.63 9.68
CA ILE A 93 -0.41 5.48 8.76
C ILE A 93 0.90 5.17 8.03
N PHE A 94 1.65 6.22 7.70
CA PHE A 94 2.92 6.14 6.98
C PHE A 94 4.06 6.66 7.83
N SER A 95 5.22 6.01 7.72
CA SER A 95 6.46 6.48 8.34
C SER A 95 6.88 7.85 7.78
N PRO A 96 7.70 8.63 8.51
CA PRO A 96 8.29 9.86 8.01
C PRO A 96 8.92 9.71 6.61
N SER A 97 9.71 8.65 6.41
CA SER A 97 10.33 8.34 5.11
C SER A 97 9.29 8.00 4.05
N ALA A 98 8.25 7.22 4.37
CA ALA A 98 7.18 6.89 3.45
C ALA A 98 6.39 8.13 3.02
N LYS A 99 6.17 9.11 3.90
CA LYS A 99 5.55 10.39 3.55
C LYS A 99 6.37 11.15 2.50
N ILE A 100 7.69 11.19 2.67
CA ILE A 100 8.59 11.78 1.67
C ILE A 100 8.56 10.98 0.38
N ALA A 101 8.59 9.66 0.44
CA ALA A 101 8.51 8.79 -0.74
C ALA A 101 7.21 9.03 -1.52
N ILE A 102 6.07 9.19 -0.86
CA ILE A 102 4.80 9.54 -1.52
C ILE A 102 4.89 10.90 -2.21
N MET A 103 5.54 11.90 -1.58
CA MET A 103 5.74 13.21 -2.20
C MET A 103 6.62 13.12 -3.46
N VAL A 104 7.71 12.34 -3.41
CA VAL A 104 8.60 12.11 -4.56
C VAL A 104 7.87 11.35 -5.66
N LEU A 105 7.14 10.30 -5.30
CA LEU A 105 6.38 9.48 -6.23
C LEU A 105 5.33 10.33 -6.96
N LYS A 106 4.60 11.18 -6.23
CA LYS A 106 3.64 12.12 -6.81
C LYS A 106 4.30 13.07 -7.81
N ALA A 107 5.49 13.58 -7.50
CA ALA A 107 6.24 14.46 -8.41
C ALA A 107 6.77 13.72 -9.65
N TYR A 108 7.22 12.47 -9.48
CA TYR A 108 7.71 11.63 -10.56
C TYR A 108 6.61 11.24 -11.56
N THR A 109 5.41 10.90 -11.08
CA THR A 109 4.30 10.45 -11.94
C THR A 109 3.36 11.56 -12.41
N GLY A 110 3.45 12.76 -11.82
CA GLY A 110 2.53 13.86 -12.09
C GLY A 110 1.11 13.66 -11.53
N PHE A 111 0.94 12.80 -10.51
CA PHE A 111 -0.37 12.48 -9.95
C PHE A 111 -1.06 13.66 -9.25
N SER A 112 -2.39 13.76 -9.42
CA SER A 112 -3.24 14.62 -8.57
C SER A 112 -3.37 14.04 -7.16
N ASP A 113 -3.77 14.83 -6.18
CA ASP A 113 -3.73 14.48 -4.74
C ASP A 113 -4.42 13.18 -4.34
N ARG A 114 -5.41 12.70 -5.10
CA ARG A 114 -6.16 11.47 -4.79
C ARG A 114 -5.51 10.19 -5.33
N HIS A 115 -4.75 10.31 -6.42
CA HIS A 115 -4.26 9.15 -7.17
C HIS A 115 -3.09 8.39 -6.49
N PRO A 116 -2.19 9.00 -5.69
CA PRO A 116 -1.10 8.27 -5.05
C PRO A 116 -1.59 7.15 -4.15
N VAL A 117 -2.63 7.40 -3.34
CA VAL A 117 -3.16 6.41 -2.39
C VAL A 117 -3.83 5.25 -3.11
N GLU A 118 -4.58 5.53 -4.17
CA GLU A 118 -5.23 4.50 -4.99
C GLU A 118 -4.21 3.59 -5.68
N HIS A 119 -3.16 4.17 -6.26
CA HIS A 119 -2.12 3.40 -6.94
C HIS A 119 -1.20 2.66 -5.98
N LEU A 120 -1.02 3.15 -4.75
CA LEU A 120 -0.28 2.39 -3.72
C LEU A 120 -0.96 1.06 -3.43
N ASN A 121 -2.28 0.96 -3.46
CA ASN A 121 -2.97 -0.30 -3.20
C ASN A 121 -2.89 -1.29 -4.37
N GLY A 122 -2.71 -0.80 -5.60
CA GLY A 122 -2.71 -1.62 -6.82
C GLY A 122 -1.33 -1.87 -7.45
N ASN A 123 -0.30 -1.11 -7.07
CA ASN A 123 1.02 -1.18 -7.69
C ASN A 123 2.12 -1.55 -6.69
N LEU A 124 2.67 -2.75 -6.85
CA LEU A 124 3.70 -3.30 -5.99
C LEU A 124 5.02 -2.49 -6.02
N HIS A 125 5.40 -1.91 -7.16
CA HIS A 125 6.59 -1.05 -7.26
C HIS A 125 6.43 0.22 -6.42
N TYR A 126 5.22 0.78 -6.36
CA TYR A 126 4.96 1.96 -5.54
C TYR A 126 4.95 1.62 -4.05
N GLN A 127 4.46 0.43 -3.67
CA GLN A 127 4.54 -0.04 -2.29
C GLN A 127 5.98 -0.27 -1.84
N MET A 128 6.81 -0.87 -2.69
CA MET A 128 8.25 -1.03 -2.43
C MET A 128 8.96 0.32 -2.33
N PHE A 129 8.67 1.27 -3.23
CA PHE A 129 9.24 2.61 -3.19
C PHE A 129 8.89 3.38 -1.91
N CYS A 130 7.68 3.18 -1.38
CA CYS A 130 7.25 3.82 -0.14
C CYS A 130 7.66 3.04 1.12
N GLY A 131 8.37 1.92 1.01
CA GLY A 131 8.78 1.08 2.14
C GLY A 131 7.60 0.45 2.89
N ILE A 132 6.49 0.17 2.20
CA ILE A 132 5.28 -0.47 2.77
C ILE A 132 5.42 -2.00 2.73
N MET A 133 5.93 -2.52 1.61
CA MET A 133 6.28 -3.94 1.45
C MET A 133 7.80 -4.09 1.49
N THR A 134 8.31 -4.49 2.65
CA THR A 134 9.71 -4.86 2.92
C THR A 134 9.83 -6.29 3.41
#